data_AF-A0A1G2F310-F1
#
_entry.id   AF-A0A1G2F310-F1
#
_cell.length_a   1.000
_cell.length_b   1.000
_cell.length_c   1.000
_cell.angle_alpha   90.00
_cell.angle_beta   90.00
_cell.angle_gamma   90.00
#
_symmetry.space_group_name_H-M   'P 1'
#
loop_
_entity.id
_entity.type
_entity.pdbx_description
1 polymer ?
#
loop_
_entity_poly.entity_id
_entity_poly.type
_entity_poly.pdbx_seq_one_letter_code
_entity_poly.pdbx_strand_id
1 'polypeptide(L)'
;GGVKRWGMKGGPRTHGQKHSEREIGSIGSIRTGKIRKGKRMPGRTGGKTITIKNLKVLLVDSEKNTLGLGGAVPGPTGGMVKIQSDR
;
A
#
# COMPACT_ATOMS: atom_id res chain seq x y z
N GLY A 1 -0.65 -4.23 -10.86
CA GLY A 1 0.63 -4.08 -11.59
C GLY A 1 1.64 -3.31 -10.77
N GLY A 2 2.87 -3.17 -11.28
CA GLY A 2 3.98 -2.46 -10.59
C GLY A 2 3.65 -1.00 -10.28
N VAL A 3 2.94 -0.32 -11.19
CA VAL A 3 2.44 1.06 -11.02
C VAL A 3 1.61 1.22 -9.75
N LYS A 4 0.50 0.47 -9.61
CA LYS A 4 -0.41 0.58 -8.46
C LYS A 4 0.23 0.12 -7.15
N ARG A 5 1.06 -0.92 -7.19
CA ARG A 5 1.62 -1.55 -5.98
C ARG A 5 2.83 -0.79 -5.42
N TRP A 6 3.66 -0.24 -6.28
CA TRP A 6 4.97 0.33 -5.93
C TRP A 6 5.21 1.76 -6.43
N GLY A 7 4.23 2.38 -7.10
CA GLY A 7 4.36 3.75 -7.60
C GLY A 7 5.32 3.90 -8.79
N MET A 8 5.53 2.83 -9.57
CA MET A 8 6.39 2.88 -10.77
C MET A 8 5.75 3.78 -11.84
N LYS A 9 6.58 4.59 -12.52
CA LYS A 9 6.10 5.59 -13.50
C LYS A 9 5.66 5.00 -14.84
N GLY A 10 6.26 3.88 -15.27
CA GLY A 10 6.04 3.31 -16.60
C GLY A 10 6.73 4.11 -17.71
N GLY A 11 6.42 3.78 -18.97
CA GLY A 11 6.92 4.48 -20.15
C GLY A 11 6.13 5.76 -20.48
N PRO A 12 6.66 6.63 -21.37
CA PRO A 12 5.95 7.80 -21.85
C PRO A 12 4.68 7.40 -22.62
N ARG A 13 3.66 8.25 -22.57
CA ARG A 13 2.37 8.05 -23.27
C ARG A 13 2.42 8.41 -24.75
N THR A 14 3.36 9.27 -25.15
CA THR A 14 3.48 9.82 -26.50
C THR A 14 4.81 9.42 -27.16
N HIS A 15 5.03 9.88 -28.40
CA HIS A 15 6.22 9.59 -29.22
C HIS A 15 6.39 8.11 -29.60
N GLY A 16 5.34 7.50 -30.14
CA GLY A 16 5.42 6.18 -30.80
C GLY A 16 5.50 4.97 -29.86
N GLN A 17 5.21 5.15 -28.58
CA GLN A 17 5.25 4.08 -27.60
C GLN A 17 4.01 3.17 -27.73
N LYS A 18 4.21 1.84 -27.86
CA LYS A 18 3.11 0.89 -28.16
C LYS A 18 2.44 0.29 -26.90
N HIS A 19 3.21 -0.26 -25.94
CA HIS A 19 2.66 -1.08 -24.83
C HIS A 19 3.35 -0.95 -23.46
N SER A 20 4.30 -0.01 -23.29
CA SER A 20 5.12 0.12 -22.07
C SER A 20 4.61 1.13 -21.04
N GLU A 21 3.45 1.75 -21.26
CA GLU A 21 2.89 2.78 -20.36
C GLU A 21 2.79 2.28 -18.90
N ARG A 22 2.58 0.97 -18.69
CA ARG A 22 2.49 0.37 -17.34
C ARG A 22 3.55 -0.69 -17.07
N GLU A 23 4.57 -0.76 -17.91
CA GLU A 23 5.69 -1.68 -17.73
C GLU A 23 6.59 -1.27 -16.55
N ILE A 24 7.35 -2.23 -16.06
CA ILE A 24 8.24 -2.11 -14.89
C ILE A 24 9.64 -1.64 -15.32
N GLY A 25 9.94 -1.72 -16.62
CA GLY A 25 11.27 -1.51 -17.17
C GLY A 25 12.24 -2.63 -16.78
N SER A 26 13.53 -2.30 -16.74
CA SER A 26 14.60 -3.28 -16.46
C SER A 26 14.57 -3.78 -15.00
N ILE A 27 14.70 -5.10 -14.85
CA ILE A 27 14.53 -5.80 -13.56
C ILE A 27 15.88 -6.20 -12.95
N GLY A 28 16.92 -6.41 -13.77
CA GLY A 28 18.20 -6.96 -13.35
C GLY A 28 19.37 -6.51 -14.22
N SER A 29 20.56 -7.00 -13.89
CA SER A 29 21.82 -6.73 -14.61
C SER A 29 22.61 -8.02 -14.75
N ILE A 30 23.29 -8.19 -15.90
CA ILE A 30 24.14 -9.35 -16.22
C ILE A 30 25.17 -9.60 -15.11
N ARG A 31 25.76 -8.55 -14.53
CA ARG A 31 26.75 -8.64 -13.43
C ARG A 31 26.22 -9.41 -12.21
N THR A 32 24.90 -9.37 -11.98
CA THR A 32 24.29 -10.05 -10.82
C THR A 32 23.89 -11.49 -11.14
N GLY A 33 23.77 -11.87 -12.42
CA GLY A 33 23.39 -13.21 -12.90
C GLY A 33 21.97 -13.67 -12.55
N LYS A 34 21.32 -13.01 -11.58
CA LYS A 34 19.95 -13.30 -11.12
C LYS A 34 19.25 -12.04 -10.64
N ILE A 35 17.94 -12.12 -10.51
CA ILE A 35 17.14 -11.07 -9.89
C ILE A 35 17.37 -11.10 -8.37
N ARG A 36 17.68 -9.95 -7.78
CA ARG A 36 17.88 -9.83 -6.32
C ARG A 36 16.59 -10.16 -5.58
N LYS A 37 16.70 -10.93 -4.48
CA LYS A 37 15.57 -11.21 -3.59
C LYS A 37 14.99 -9.89 -3.07
N GLY A 38 13.66 -9.78 -3.03
CA GLY A 38 12.96 -8.56 -2.61
C GLY A 38 12.83 -7.49 -3.70
N LYS A 39 13.25 -7.73 -4.95
CA LYS A 39 12.99 -6.82 -6.07
C LYS A 39 11.48 -6.57 -6.20
N ARG A 40 11.09 -5.29 -6.20
CA ARG A 40 9.68 -4.86 -6.35
C ARG A 40 9.14 -5.30 -7.71
N MET A 41 8.06 -6.07 -7.68
CA MET A 41 7.44 -6.74 -8.83
C MET A 41 5.91 -6.68 -8.74
N PRO A 42 5.17 -6.87 -9.86
CA PRO A 42 3.72 -6.81 -9.85
C PRO A 42 3.18 -8.01 -9.07
N GLY A 43 2.00 -7.88 -8.48
CA GLY A 43 1.36 -8.97 -7.76
C GLY A 43 0.24 -8.48 -6.87
N ARG A 44 -0.21 -9.36 -5.96
CA ARG A 44 -1.30 -9.07 -5.02
C ARG A 44 -1.01 -7.84 -4.17
N THR A 45 -1.99 -6.94 -4.11
CA THR A 45 -1.98 -5.73 -3.28
C THR A 45 -3.15 -5.81 -2.29
N GLY A 46 -2.94 -5.36 -1.06
CA GLY A 46 -3.94 -5.50 0.02
C GLY A 46 -3.96 -6.89 0.66
N GLY A 47 -4.94 -7.11 1.55
CA GLY A 47 -5.12 -8.37 2.29
C GLY A 47 -4.04 -8.65 3.35
N LYS A 48 -3.31 -7.62 3.77
CA LYS A 48 -2.36 -7.70 4.88
C LYS A 48 -2.89 -6.85 6.03
N THR A 49 -2.63 -7.27 7.26
CA THR A 49 -2.89 -6.45 8.45
C THR A 49 -1.93 -5.26 8.46
N ILE A 50 -2.49 -4.06 8.56
CA ILE A 50 -1.73 -2.80 8.64
C ILE A 50 -2.08 -2.16 9.98
N THR A 51 -1.06 -1.70 10.70
CA THR A 51 -1.21 -0.97 11.96
C THR A 51 -0.80 0.48 11.72
N ILE A 52 -1.69 1.41 12.04
CA ILE A 52 -1.39 2.85 12.05
C ILE A 52 -1.13 3.23 13.51
N LYS A 53 0.05 3.77 13.77
CA LYS A 53 0.46 4.20 15.11
C LYS A 53 0.06 5.65 15.37
N ASN A 54 -0.06 6.02 16.63
CA ASN A 54 -0.25 7.40 17.10
C ASN A 54 -1.52 8.09 16.58
N LEU A 55 -2.61 7.33 16.41
CA LEU A 55 -3.92 7.92 16.16
C LEU A 55 -4.46 8.58 17.44
N LYS A 56 -4.94 9.81 17.33
CA LYS A 56 -5.55 10.53 18.46
C LYS A 56 -7.02 10.12 18.61
N VAL A 57 -7.44 9.85 19.84
CA VAL A 57 -8.87 9.67 20.16
C VAL A 57 -9.46 11.06 20.37
N LEU A 58 -10.44 11.43 19.54
CA LEU A 58 -11.08 12.75 19.57
C LEU A 58 -12.37 12.74 20.39
N LEU A 59 -13.10 11.62 20.38
CA LEU A 59 -14.38 11.49 21.05
C LEU A 59 -14.55 10.08 21.60
N VAL A 60 -15.05 9.98 22.83
CA VAL A 60 -15.49 8.74 23.46
C VAL A 60 -16.92 8.97 23.93
N ASP A 61 -17.86 8.26 23.31
CA ASP A 61 -19.27 8.27 23.70
C ASP A 61 -19.61 6.89 24.27
N SER A 62 -19.61 6.81 25.60
CA SER A 62 -19.90 5.57 26.34
C SER A 62 -21.36 5.14 26.25
N GLU A 63 -22.29 6.05 25.97
CA GLU A 63 -23.71 5.72 25.86
C GLU A 63 -24.01 4.98 24.56
N LYS A 64 -23.36 5.40 23.47
CA LYS A 64 -23.52 4.80 22.14
C LYS A 64 -22.47 3.73 21.81
N ASN A 65 -21.53 3.46 22.72
CA ASN A 65 -20.32 2.66 22.45
C ASN A 65 -19.53 3.18 21.22
N THR A 66 -19.52 4.51 21.13
CA THR A 66 -18.86 5.43 20.21
C THR A 66 -17.37 5.64 20.36
N LEU A 67 -16.51 5.41 19.36
CA LEU A 67 -15.13 5.94 19.36
C LEU A 67 -14.84 6.77 18.11
N GLY A 68 -14.57 8.06 18.31
CA GLY A 68 -14.11 8.97 17.27
C GLY A 68 -12.58 9.03 17.21
N LEU A 69 -12.00 8.61 16.09
CA LEU A 69 -10.55 8.64 15.85
C LEU A 69 -10.17 9.76 14.88
N GLY A 70 -9.13 10.52 15.22
CA GLY A 70 -8.53 11.54 14.37
C GLY A 70 -7.57 10.91 13.36
N GLY A 71 -8.10 10.35 12.28
CA GLY A 71 -7.32 9.77 11.19
C GLY A 71 -8.07 8.71 10.39
N ALA A 72 -7.33 8.02 9.51
CA ALA A 72 -7.90 6.94 8.69
C ALA A 72 -7.79 5.59 9.40
N VAL A 73 -8.84 4.77 9.30
CA VAL A 73 -8.84 3.37 9.77
C VAL A 73 -8.53 2.44 8.59
N PRO A 74 -7.58 1.51 8.71
CA PRO A 74 -7.24 0.61 7.63
C PRO A 74 -8.29 -0.49 7.48
N GLY A 75 -8.86 -0.62 6.28
CA GLY A 75 -9.82 -1.68 5.95
C GLY A 75 -11.14 -1.12 5.43
N PRO A 76 -12.06 -2.00 5.00
CA PRO A 76 -13.43 -1.61 4.62
C PRO A 76 -14.27 -1.26 5.86
N THR A 77 -15.33 -0.47 5.66
CA THR A 77 -16.35 -0.22 6.68
C THR A 77 -16.99 -1.53 7.14
N GLY A 78 -17.16 -1.69 8.45
CA GLY A 78 -17.68 -2.94 9.06
C GLY A 78 -16.63 -4.05 9.23
N GLY A 79 -15.38 -3.81 8.83
CA GLY A 79 -14.28 -4.73 9.14
C GLY A 79 -13.93 -4.74 10.62
N MET A 80 -13.52 -5.89 11.13
CA MET A 80 -13.00 -6.01 12.50
C MET A 80 -11.67 -5.26 12.62
N VAL A 81 -11.56 -4.40 13.63
CA VAL A 81 -10.35 -3.63 13.93
C VAL A 81 -9.89 -3.90 15.35
N LYS A 82 -8.57 -3.88 15.55
CA LYS A 82 -7.96 -4.05 16.86
C LYS A 82 -7.40 -2.71 17.32
N ILE A 83 -7.88 -2.20 18.45
CA ILE A 83 -7.37 -0.99 19.11
C ILE A 83 -6.44 -1.43 20.24
N GLN A 84 -5.24 -0.87 20.30
CA GLN A 84 -4.26 -1.12 21.35
C GLN A 84 -3.68 0.21 21.79
N SER A 85 -3.47 0.39 23.09
CA SER A 85 -2.66 1.49 23.60
C SER A 85 -1.19 1.24 23.27
N ASP A 86 -0.47 2.31 22.94
CA ASP A 86 0.99 2.27 22.95
C ASP A 86 1.41 2.18 24.43
N ARG A 87 2.25 1.19 24.74
CA ARG A 87 2.75 0.97 26.11
C ARG A 87 3.95 1.86 26.39
#